data_AF-A0A0B6Z2D2-F1
#
_entry.id   AF-A0A0B6Z2D2-F1
#
_cell.length_a   1.000
_cell.length_b   1.000
_cell.length_c   1.000
_cell.angle_alpha   90.00
_cell.angle_beta   90.00
_cell.angle_gamma   90.00
#
_symmetry.space_group_name_H-M   'P 1'
#
loop_
_entity.id
_entity.type
_entity.pdbx_description
1 polymer ?
#
loop_
_entity_poly.entity_id
_entity_poly.type
_entity_poly.pdbx_seq_one_letter_code
_entity_poly.pdbx_strand_id
1 'polypeptide(L)'
;MFELHSSFDLLVSVSQFIYNYRQEAGISDSFVINPRIINQERGGGILFVWNDVVKDKPSMVVTNFGIYELETQKHTIFYTYEEKVKVVSCSVNPERTLLAFSIVMSQDSSTEKKPKDVYQAYLAELQSVDKTLFSLNLERSTFLKVQFLYPDQQRP
;
A
#
# COMPACT_ATOMS: atom_id res chain seq x y z
N MET A 1 15.86 31.78 -23.67
CA MET A 1 15.67 31.89 -22.20
C MET A 1 15.02 30.58 -21.78
N PHE A 2 15.68 29.78 -20.95
CA PHE A 2 15.15 28.49 -20.50
C PHE A 2 14.53 28.69 -19.12
N GLU A 3 13.24 28.38 -18.96
CA GLU A 3 12.58 28.35 -17.67
C GLU A 3 12.77 26.96 -17.07
N LEU A 4 13.40 26.90 -15.90
CA LEU A 4 13.50 25.70 -15.09
C LEU A 4 12.25 25.61 -14.22
N HIS A 5 11.38 24.64 -14.51
CA HIS A 5 10.25 24.32 -13.63
C HIS A 5 10.73 23.42 -12.49
N SER A 6 10.29 23.71 -11.26
CA SER A 6 10.51 22.82 -10.13
C SER A 6 9.78 21.49 -10.37
N SER A 7 10.51 20.38 -10.44
CA SER A 7 9.92 19.05 -10.54
C SER A 7 9.50 18.54 -9.15
N PHE A 8 8.26 18.06 -9.03
CA PHE A 8 7.80 17.35 -7.83
C PHE A 8 8.25 15.89 -7.88
N ASP A 9 9.00 15.45 -6.88
CA ASP A 9 9.37 14.05 -6.70
C ASP A 9 8.48 13.41 -5.63
N LEU A 10 7.57 12.54 -6.08
CA LEU A 10 6.63 11.87 -5.21
C LEU A 10 7.33 10.93 -4.22
N LEU A 11 8.40 10.22 -4.63
CA LEU A 11 9.09 9.31 -3.73
C LEU A 11 9.78 10.08 -2.60
N VAL A 12 10.41 11.22 -2.92
CA VAL A 12 10.98 12.11 -1.91
C VAL A 12 9.89 12.63 -0.97
N SER A 13 8.74 13.05 -1.52
CA SER A 13 7.61 13.53 -0.73
C SER A 13 7.05 12.45 0.22
N VAL A 14 6.89 11.22 -0.26
CA VAL A 14 6.44 10.08 0.55
C VAL A 14 7.46 9.71 1.62
N SER A 15 8.75 9.69 1.29
CA SER A 15 9.82 9.44 2.26
C SER A 15 9.84 10.49 3.36
N GLN A 16 9.65 11.77 3.03
CA GLN A 16 9.56 12.84 4.02
C GLN A 16 8.31 12.71 4.90
N PHE A 17 7.17 12.35 4.31
CA PHE A 17 5.94 12.08 5.06
C PHE A 17 6.13 10.94 6.07
N ILE A 18 6.73 9.82 5.64
CA ILE A 18 7.00 8.67 6.51
C ILE A 18 7.97 9.06 7.63
N TYR A 19 9.01 9.83 7.31
CA TYR A 19 9.94 10.33 8.32
C TYR A 19 9.21 11.13 9.41
N ASN A 20 8.40 12.12 9.03
CA ASN A 20 7.63 12.92 9.98
C ASN A 20 6.68 12.06 10.82
N TYR A 21 5.96 11.13 10.18
CA TYR A 21 5.07 10.19 10.86
C TYR A 21 5.80 9.36 11.93
N ARG A 22 7.01 8.86 11.63
CA ARG A 22 7.82 8.09 12.60
C ARG A 22 8.26 8.95 13.78
N GLN A 23 8.66 10.20 13.54
CA GLN A 23 9.01 11.14 14.60
C GLN A 23 7.82 11.41 15.53
N GLU A 24 6.64 11.67 14.97
CA GLU A 24 5.41 11.87 15.74
C GLU A 24 5.01 10.63 16.55
N ALA A 25 5.21 9.43 15.99
CA ALA A 25 4.99 8.17 16.70
C ALA A 25 6.08 7.87 17.75
N GLY A 26 7.22 8.57 17.71
CA GLY A 26 8.40 8.29 18.54
C GLY A 26 9.09 6.98 18.17
N ILE A 27 9.09 6.63 16.89
CA ILE A 27 9.79 5.47 16.32
C ILE A 27 11.21 5.91 15.93
N SER A 28 12.23 5.18 16.41
CA SER A 28 13.63 5.48 16.14
C SER A 28 14.02 5.30 14.66
N ASP A 29 14.94 6.14 14.18
CA ASP A 29 15.48 6.13 12.81
C ASP A 29 16.48 4.99 12.53
N SER A 30 16.43 3.89 13.27
CA SER A 30 17.40 2.79 13.16
C SER A 30 17.29 1.98 11.86
N PHE A 31 16.21 2.16 11.10
CA PHE A 31 15.94 1.40 9.87
C PHE A 31 15.66 2.34 8.70
N VAL A 32 16.23 2.00 7.54
CA VAL A 32 15.92 2.64 6.26
C VAL A 32 14.56 2.14 5.78
N ILE A 33 13.61 3.06 5.67
CA ILE A 33 12.26 2.76 5.15
C ILE A 33 12.24 3.00 3.65
N ASN A 34 11.82 1.97 2.91
CA ASN A 34 11.68 2.02 1.46
C ASN A 34 10.21 1.99 1.07
N PRO A 35 9.57 3.16 0.85
CA PRO A 35 8.22 3.20 0.32
C PRO A 35 8.17 2.67 -1.11
N ARG A 36 7.03 2.11 -1.50
CA ARG A 36 6.76 1.66 -2.85
C ARG A 36 5.43 2.23 -3.32
N ILE A 37 5.43 2.87 -4.48
CA ILE A 37 4.20 3.25 -5.18
C ILE A 37 3.63 1.97 -5.82
N ILE A 38 2.36 1.69 -5.57
CA ILE A 38 1.73 0.41 -5.96
C ILE A 38 0.65 0.60 -7.03
N ASN A 39 -0.10 1.70 -6.99
CA ASN A 39 -1.16 1.96 -7.96
C ASN A 39 -1.55 3.44 -8.01
N GLN A 40 -2.34 3.81 -9.01
CA GLN A 40 -3.00 5.12 -9.11
C GLN A 40 -4.49 4.92 -9.37
N GLU A 41 -5.32 5.60 -8.59
CA GLU A 41 -6.77 5.57 -8.73
C GLU A 41 -7.27 6.56 -9.80
N ARG A 42 -8.49 6.34 -10.30
CA ARG A 42 -9.10 7.20 -11.33
C ARG A 42 -9.16 8.68 -10.90
N GLY A 43 -9.36 8.94 -9.61
CA GLY A 43 -9.36 10.30 -9.04
C GLY A 43 -7.99 10.96 -8.93
N GLY A 44 -6.92 10.31 -9.40
CA GLY A 44 -5.54 10.82 -9.32
C GLY A 44 -4.83 10.51 -8.01
N GLY A 45 -5.51 9.88 -7.05
CA GLY A 45 -4.90 9.41 -5.80
C GLY A 45 -3.85 8.34 -6.06
N ILE A 46 -2.65 8.52 -5.50
CA ILE A 46 -1.53 7.60 -5.70
C ILE A 46 -1.35 6.75 -4.44
N LEU A 47 -1.48 5.44 -4.60
CA LEU A 47 -1.38 4.48 -3.52
C LEU A 47 0.07 4.04 -3.33
N PHE A 48 0.51 4.05 -2.08
CA PHE A 48 1.84 3.62 -1.69
C PHE A 48 1.81 2.75 -0.43
N VAL A 49 2.85 1.96 -0.24
CA VAL A 49 3.02 1.08 0.91
C VAL A 49 4.43 1.13 1.45
N TRP A 50 4.61 0.86 2.73
CA TRP A 50 5.91 0.62 3.33
C TRP A 50 5.78 -0.33 4.52
N ASN A 51 6.89 -0.98 4.85
CA ASN A 51 6.99 -1.79 6.06
C ASN A 51 7.68 -0.98 7.14
N ASP A 52 7.16 -1.03 8.36
CA ASP A 52 7.76 -0.34 9.52
C ASP A 52 7.54 -1.13 10.80
N VAL A 53 8.27 -0.77 11.85
CA VAL A 53 8.12 -1.34 13.19
C VAL A 53 7.00 -0.64 13.95
N VAL A 54 6.40 -1.34 14.90
CA VAL A 54 5.47 -0.74 15.87
C VAL A 54 6.25 -0.32 17.11
N LYS A 55 6.05 0.92 17.59
CA LYS A 55 6.79 1.50 18.73
C LYS A 55 6.86 0.56 19.94
N ASP A 56 5.71 0.08 20.39
CA ASP A 56 5.61 -0.74 21.61
C ASP A 56 5.92 -2.23 21.35
N LYS A 57 6.14 -2.61 20.09
CA LYS A 57 6.45 -3.98 19.66
C LYS A 57 7.52 -3.94 18.55
N PRO A 58 8.78 -3.58 18.86
CA PRO A 58 9.81 -3.36 17.84
C PRO A 58 10.19 -4.62 17.03
N SER A 59 9.87 -5.81 17.53
CA SER A 59 10.00 -7.08 16.79
C SER A 59 8.88 -7.33 15.77
N MET A 60 7.77 -6.59 15.87
CA MET A 60 6.63 -6.67 14.97
C MET A 60 6.81 -5.65 13.85
N VAL A 61 6.87 -6.15 12.61
CA VAL A 61 6.89 -5.33 11.41
C VAL A 61 5.53 -5.42 10.75
N VAL A 62 4.93 -4.27 10.49
CA VAL A 62 3.60 -4.13 9.87
C VAL A 62 3.74 -3.53 8.48
N THR A 63 2.71 -3.72 7.66
CA THR A 63 2.64 -3.11 6.33
C THR A 63 1.63 -1.97 6.35
N ASN A 64 2.10 -0.75 6.15
CA ASN A 64 1.26 0.44 6.11
C ASN A 64 0.85 0.75 4.66
N PHE A 65 -0.39 1.22 4.51
CA PHE A 65 -0.98 1.66 3.25
C PHE A 65 -1.31 3.14 3.35
N GLY A 66 -0.75 3.91 2.44
CA GLY A 66 -0.95 5.34 2.33
C GLY A 66 -1.46 5.74 0.95
N ILE A 67 -2.10 6.91 0.90
CA ILE A 67 -2.52 7.55 -0.33
C ILE A 67 -2.00 8.99 -0.35
N TYR A 68 -1.53 9.41 -1.53
CA TYR A 68 -1.25 10.79 -1.85
C TYR A 68 -2.36 11.32 -2.75
N GLU A 69 -3.09 12.32 -2.27
CA GLU A 69 -4.14 13.00 -3.04
C GLU A 69 -3.54 14.15 -3.85
N LEU A 70 -3.57 14.05 -5.18
CA LEU A 70 -2.99 15.07 -6.05
C LEU A 70 -3.69 16.44 -5.91
N GLU A 71 -5.02 16.44 -5.76
CA GLU A 71 -5.81 17.67 -5.66
C GLU A 71 -5.49 18.48 -4.40
N THR A 72 -5.33 17.80 -3.25
CA THR A 72 -5.05 18.46 -1.97
C THR A 72 -3.57 18.48 -1.60
N GLN A 73 -2.74 17.75 -2.36
CA GLN A 73 -1.32 17.49 -2.09
C GLN A 73 -1.06 16.92 -0.69
N LYS A 74 -1.98 16.10 -0.18
CA LYS A 74 -1.88 15.50 1.16
C LYS A 74 -1.56 14.01 1.09
N HIS A 75 -0.73 13.58 2.03
CA HIS A 75 -0.49 12.18 2.33
C HIS A 75 -1.40 11.75 3.49
N THR A 76 -1.94 10.53 3.44
CA THR A 76 -2.75 9.97 4.52
C THR A 76 -2.52 8.48 4.62
N ILE A 77 -2.32 7.98 5.84
CA ILE A 77 -2.33 6.55 6.15
C ILE A 77 -3.78 6.16 6.35
N PHE A 78 -4.26 5.18 5.61
CA PHE A 78 -5.67 4.76 5.69
C PHE A 78 -5.83 3.30 6.13
N TYR A 79 -4.77 2.50 6.09
CA TYR A 79 -4.81 1.12 6.59
C TYR A 79 -3.43 0.64 7.03
N THR A 80 -3.40 -0.22 8.04
CA THR A 80 -2.20 -0.91 8.52
C THR A 80 -2.53 -2.38 8.64
N TYR A 81 -1.79 -3.21 7.90
CA TYR A 81 -1.87 -4.65 7.98
C TYR A 81 -0.86 -5.13 9.04
N GLU A 82 -1.33 -5.88 10.03
CA GLU A 82 -0.55 -6.26 11.22
C GLU A 82 0.54 -7.32 10.96
N GLU A 83 0.95 -7.50 9.71
CA GLU A 83 2.05 -8.36 9.32
C GLU A 83 2.89 -7.70 8.23
N LYS A 84 4.16 -8.14 8.13
CA LYS A 84 5.05 -7.76 7.05
C LYS A 84 4.72 -8.58 5.81
N VAL A 85 4.13 -7.95 4.80
CA VAL A 85 3.78 -8.59 3.54
C VAL A 85 4.37 -7.85 2.35
N LYS A 86 4.65 -8.58 1.28
CA LYS A 86 5.03 -7.99 0.00
C LYS A 86 3.78 -7.71 -0.81
N VAL A 87 3.21 -6.52 -0.63
CA VAL A 87 2.09 -6.04 -1.44
C VAL A 87 2.54 -5.88 -2.88
N VAL A 88 1.68 -6.30 -3.81
CA VAL A 88 1.92 -6.36 -5.26
C VAL A 88 1.00 -5.41 -6.02
N SER A 89 -0.27 -5.34 -5.60
CA SER A 89 -1.28 -4.43 -6.15
C SER A 89 -2.24 -4.07 -5.03
N CYS A 90 -2.76 -2.84 -5.04
CA CYS A 90 -3.87 -2.44 -4.19
C CYS A 90 -4.78 -1.44 -4.90
N SER A 91 -6.02 -1.34 -4.44
CA SER A 91 -6.98 -0.37 -4.90
C SER A 91 -7.98 -0.04 -3.79
N VAL A 92 -8.47 1.19 -3.77
CA VAL A 92 -9.48 1.68 -2.84
C VAL A 92 -10.74 2.05 -3.62
N ASN A 93 -11.91 1.71 -3.11
CA ASN A 93 -13.17 2.05 -3.77
C ASN A 93 -13.41 3.58 -3.74
N PRO A 94 -14.29 4.12 -4.60
CA PRO A 94 -14.55 5.56 -4.68
C PRO A 94 -14.95 6.19 -3.34
N GLU A 95 -15.74 5.46 -2.54
CA GLU A 95 -16.23 5.90 -1.24
C GLU A 95 -15.19 5.77 -0.11
N ARG A 96 -14.02 5.18 -0.40
CA ARG A 96 -12.90 4.97 0.55
C ARG A 96 -13.29 4.17 1.79
N THR A 97 -14.16 3.19 1.59
CA THR A 97 -14.66 2.29 2.64
C THR A 97 -14.06 0.89 2.55
N LEU A 98 -13.52 0.52 1.40
CA LEU A 98 -12.94 -0.78 1.10
C LEU A 98 -11.56 -0.64 0.46
N LEU A 99 -10.62 -1.46 0.93
CA LEU A 99 -9.31 -1.66 0.33
C LEU A 99 -9.24 -3.08 -0.22
N ALA A 100 -9.00 -3.22 -1.52
CA ALA A 100 -8.58 -4.47 -2.12
C ALA A 100 -7.06 -4.46 -2.24
N PHE A 101 -6.38 -5.53 -1.81
CA PHE A 101 -4.94 -5.65 -2.01
C PHE A 101 -4.55 -7.09 -2.28
N SER A 102 -3.40 -7.25 -2.93
CA SER A 102 -2.80 -8.55 -3.20
C SER A 102 -1.37 -8.58 -2.70
N ILE A 103 -0.95 -9.75 -2.25
CA ILE A 103 0.39 -10.01 -1.75
C ILE A 103 1.01 -11.15 -2.52
N VAL A 104 2.34 -11.24 -2.49
CA VAL A 104 3.08 -12.42 -2.92
C VAL A 104 3.74 -13.09 -1.73
N MET A 105 3.60 -14.41 -1.66
CA MET A 105 4.27 -15.28 -0.72
C MET A 105 5.21 -16.19 -1.49
N SER A 106 6.47 -16.26 -1.07
CA SER A 106 7.41 -17.26 -1.56
C SER A 106 7.12 -18.56 -0.80
N GLN A 107 6.60 -19.58 -1.48
CA GLN A 107 6.56 -20.91 -0.88
C GLN A 107 7.94 -21.55 -1.00
N ASP A 108 8.63 -21.66 0.13
CA ASP A 108 9.83 -22.49 0.25
C ASP A 108 9.41 -23.95 0.36
N SER A 109 9.13 -24.59 -0.78
CA SER A 109 8.94 -26.04 -0.83
C SER A 109 10.33 -26.70 -0.72
N SER A 110 10.60 -27.37 0.39
CA SER A 110 11.83 -28.16 0.60
C SER A 110 12.04 -29.28 -0.44
N THR A 111 11.04 -29.51 -1.29
CA THR A 111 10.99 -30.54 -2.33
C THR A 111 11.12 -30.00 -3.77
N GLU A 112 10.97 -28.70 -4.03
CA GLU A 112 11.12 -28.14 -5.39
C GLU A 112 12.44 -27.37 -5.57
N LYS A 113 13.01 -27.41 -6.78
CA LYS A 113 14.31 -26.78 -7.09
C LYS A 113 14.27 -25.26 -7.11
N LYS A 114 13.09 -24.63 -7.07
CA LYS A 114 12.93 -23.17 -7.05
C LYS A 114 11.72 -22.78 -6.20
N PRO A 115 11.82 -21.72 -5.39
CA PRO A 115 10.67 -21.17 -4.68
C PRO A 115 9.58 -20.77 -5.68
N LYS A 116 8.32 -21.09 -5.34
CA LYS A 116 7.17 -20.76 -6.16
C LYS A 116 6.43 -19.58 -5.52
N ASP A 117 6.40 -18.47 -6.24
CA ASP A 117 5.62 -17.31 -5.84
C ASP A 117 4.12 -17.63 -5.97
N VAL A 118 3.40 -17.47 -4.86
CA VAL A 118 1.94 -17.58 -4.80
C VAL A 118 1.36 -16.21 -4.47
N TYR A 119 0.44 -15.75 -5.31
CA TYR A 119 -0.24 -14.49 -5.16
C TYR A 119 -1.65 -14.71 -4.60
N GLN A 120 -1.98 -13.97 -3.56
CA GLN A 120 -3.30 -13.99 -2.91
C GLN A 120 -3.88 -12.59 -2.87
N ALA A 121 -5.21 -12.48 -2.86
CA ALA A 121 -5.93 -11.22 -2.76
C ALA A 121 -6.90 -11.19 -1.58
N TYR A 122 -7.04 -9.99 -1.02
CA TYR A 122 -7.81 -9.69 0.17
C TYR A 122 -8.66 -8.44 -0.05
N LEU A 123 -9.71 -8.33 0.74
CA LEU A 123 -10.58 -7.17 0.86
C LEU A 123 -10.65 -6.77 2.33
N ALA A 124 -10.31 -5.54 2.66
CA ALA A 124 -10.36 -4.98 4.00
C ALA A 124 -11.41 -3.87 4.07
N GLU A 125 -12.18 -3.87 5.15
CA GLU A 125 -13.07 -2.76 5.51
C GLU A 125 -12.28 -1.67 6.25
N LEU A 126 -12.42 -0.42 5.81
CA LEU A 126 -11.68 0.73 6.36
C LEU A 126 -12.44 1.47 7.47
N GLN A 127 -13.77 1.32 7.50
CA GLN A 127 -14.64 2.04 8.44
C GLN A 127 -15.01 1.24 9.68
N SER A 128 -14.82 -0.08 9.68
CA SER A 128 -15.10 -0.90 10.86
C SER A 128 -14.03 -0.66 11.94
N VAL A 129 -14.46 -0.60 13.19
CA VAL A 129 -13.56 -0.47 14.35
C VAL A 129 -12.56 -1.64 14.37
N ASP A 130 -13.04 -2.83 14.02
CA ASP A 130 -12.27 -4.07 14.02
C ASP A 130 -11.50 -4.31 12.70
N LYS A 131 -11.63 -3.41 11.71
CA LYS A 131 -10.94 -3.47 10.40
C LYS A 131 -10.97 -4.87 9.77
N THR A 132 -12.18 -5.37 9.54
CA THR A 132 -12.42 -6.73 9.04
C THR A 132 -11.65 -7.01 7.75
N LEU A 133 -10.94 -8.14 7.71
CA LEU A 133 -10.19 -8.63 6.55
C LEU A 133 -10.84 -9.90 6.00
N PHE A 134 -11.08 -9.92 4.69
CA PHE A 134 -11.63 -11.05 3.96
C PHE A 134 -10.62 -11.55 2.92
N SER A 135 -10.29 -12.84 2.96
CA SER A 135 -9.62 -13.50 1.84
C SER A 135 -10.59 -13.63 0.66
N LEU A 136 -10.15 -13.31 -0.55
CA LEU A 136 -10.92 -13.57 -1.77
C LEU A 136 -10.82 -15.02 -2.22
N ASN A 137 -10.10 -15.88 -1.48
CA ASN A 137 -9.88 -17.30 -1.76
C ASN A 137 -9.37 -17.54 -3.19
N LEU A 138 -8.51 -16.64 -3.66
CA LEU A 138 -7.92 -16.67 -5.00
C LEU A 138 -6.40 -16.82 -4.87
N GLU A 139 -5.88 -17.93 -5.36
CA GLU A 139 -4.44 -18.17 -5.47
C GLU A 139 -4.00 -18.22 -6.93
N ARG A 140 -2.91 -17.53 -7.25
CA ARG A 140 -2.32 -17.52 -8.59
C ARG A 140 -0.82 -17.74 -8.50
N SER A 141 -0.24 -18.44 -9.47
CA SER A 141 1.22 -18.54 -9.65
C SER A 141 1.80 -17.40 -10.50
N THR A 142 0.99 -16.38 -10.80
CA THR A 142 1.35 -15.22 -11.60
C THR A 142 0.83 -13.96 -10.92
N PHE A 143 1.43 -12.82 -11.28
CA PHE A 143 1.04 -11.50 -10.79
C PHE A 143 -0.50 -11.32 -10.78
N LEU A 144 -1.02 -10.88 -9.63
CA LEU A 144 -2.45 -10.66 -9.43
C LEU A 144 -2.70 -9.16 -9.23
N LYS A 145 -3.33 -8.51 -10.20
CA LYS A 145 -3.78 -7.11 -10.06
C LYS A 145 -5.17 -7.07 -9.46
N VAL A 146 -5.41 -6.12 -8.56
CA VAL A 146 -6.74 -5.79 -8.05
C VAL A 146 -7.04 -4.33 -8.36
N GLN A 147 -8.29 -4.04 -8.77
CA GLN A 147 -8.74 -2.71 -9.13
C GLN A 147 -10.25 -2.60 -8.89
N PHE A 148 -10.68 -1.60 -8.11
CA PHE A 148 -12.08 -1.24 -8.10
C PHE A 148 -12.44 -0.57 -9.43
N LEU A 149 -13.54 -1.03 -10.02
CA LEU A 149 -14.08 -0.43 -11.23
C LEU A 149 -14.97 0.74 -10.85
N TYR A 150 -14.87 1.81 -11.63
CA TYR A 150 -15.75 2.96 -11.51
C TYR A 150 -16.90 2.77 -12.49
N PRO A 151 -18.13 3.19 -12.13
CA PRO A 151 -19.21 3.22 -13.11
C PRO A 151 -18.77 4.05 -14.32
N ASP A 152 -19.12 3.56 -15.51
CA ASP A 152 -19.02 4.36 -16.72
C ASP A 152 -19.85 5.62 -16.48
N GLN A 153 -19.17 6.77 -16.50
CA GLN A 153 -19.90 8.01 -16.71
C GLN A 153 -20.52 7.84 -18.09
N GLN A 154 -21.84 7.77 -18.17
CA GLN A 154 -22.55 7.86 -19.45
C GLN A 154 -21.91 9.05 -20.18
N ARG A 155 -21.26 8.76 -21.32
CA ARG A 155 -20.72 9.79 -22.21
C ARG A 155 -21.87 10.78 -22.48
N PRO A 156 -21.62 12.10 -22.40
CA PRO A 156 -22.62 13.07 -22.83
C PRO A 156 -23.03 12.83 -24.29
#